data_AF-A0A832M590-F1
#
_entry.id   AF-A0A832M590-F1
#
_cell.length_a   1.000
_cell.length_b   1.000
_cell.length_c   1.000
_cell.angle_alpha   90.00
_cell.angle_beta   90.00
_cell.angle_gamma   90.00
#
_symmetry.space_group_name_H-M   'P 1'
#
loop_
_entity.id
_entity.type
_entity.pdbx_description
1 polymer ?
#
loop_
_entity_poly.entity_id
_entity_poly.type
_entity_poly.pdbx_seq_one_letter_code
_entity_poly.pdbx_strand_id
1 'polypeptide(L)'
;MSEQLAGQTTSGAGPQRGQRHRSSNNFTIDPPSNYNGIRWECPGGITFSVKEDIRGSGDPVHFSNLTNGSITIIPRDQRQDRFYISDPQGAGGNFDVKAYAMIRS
;
A
#
# COMPACT_ATOMS: atom_id res chain seq x y z
N MET A 1 -17.88 -13.74 0.00
CA MET A 1 -16.75 -12.88 0.44
C MET A 1 -17.01 -11.51 -0.16
N SER A 2 -17.10 -10.47 0.68
CA SER A 2 -17.28 -9.09 0.23
C SER A 2 -15.97 -8.32 0.37
N GLU A 3 -15.82 -7.24 -0.39
CA GLU A 3 -14.69 -6.33 -0.31
C GLU A 3 -15.15 -4.96 0.20
N GLN A 4 -14.38 -4.35 1.07
CA GLN A 4 -14.60 -2.99 1.55
C GLN A 4 -13.32 -2.17 1.39
N LEU A 5 -13.42 -0.96 0.85
CA LEU A 5 -12.28 -0.05 0.76
C LEU A 5 -11.77 0.26 2.17
N ALA A 6 -10.51 -0.05 2.44
CA ALA A 6 -9.85 0.19 3.72
C ALA A 6 -8.83 1.33 3.65
N GLY A 7 -8.30 1.64 2.46
CA GLY A 7 -7.36 2.73 2.27
C GLY A 7 -7.14 3.04 0.80
N GLN A 8 -6.72 4.27 0.51
CA GLN A 8 -6.34 4.69 -0.84
C GLN A 8 -5.30 5.81 -0.79
N THR A 9 -4.48 5.89 -1.83
CA THR A 9 -3.52 6.97 -2.02
C THR A 9 -3.16 7.13 -3.50
N THR A 10 -2.57 8.26 -3.85
CA THR A 10 -1.97 8.48 -5.17
C THR A 10 -0.45 8.40 -5.04
N SER A 11 0.16 7.58 -5.88
CA SER A 11 1.61 7.43 -6.02
C SER A 11 2.09 8.16 -7.28
N GLY A 12 3.29 8.74 -7.22
CA GLY A 12 4.00 9.20 -8.40
C GLY A 12 4.62 8.06 -9.20
N ALA A 13 5.01 8.32 -10.45
CA ALA A 13 5.71 7.35 -11.28
C ALA A 13 7.10 6.92 -10.74
N GLY A 14 7.62 7.68 -9.77
CA GLY A 14 8.88 7.44 -9.09
C GLY A 14 8.91 8.10 -7.72
N PRO A 15 10.05 8.07 -7.00
CA PRO A 15 10.17 8.71 -5.71
C PRO A 15 9.88 10.23 -5.76
N GLN A 16 9.28 10.74 -4.70
CA GLN A 16 9.10 12.18 -4.48
C GLN A 16 10.47 12.89 -4.46
N ARG A 17 10.50 14.17 -4.84
CA ARG A 17 11.75 14.94 -4.89
C ARG A 17 12.47 14.92 -3.54
N GLY A 18 13.72 14.45 -3.53
CA GLY A 18 14.56 14.34 -2.33
C GLY A 18 14.33 13.05 -1.52
N GLN A 19 13.41 12.18 -1.94
CA GLN A 19 13.19 10.86 -1.34
C GLN A 19 13.86 9.78 -2.19
N ARG A 20 14.41 8.75 -1.54
CA ARG A 20 15.03 7.61 -2.25
C ARG A 20 14.01 6.58 -2.73
N HIS A 21 12.95 6.36 -1.94
CA HIS A 21 12.00 5.27 -2.15
C HIS A 21 10.55 5.76 -2.17
N ARG A 22 10.21 6.71 -1.29
CA ARG A 22 8.83 7.17 -1.06
C ARG A 22 8.27 7.86 -2.30
N SER A 23 7.16 7.34 -2.82
CA SER A 23 6.47 7.84 -4.02
C SER A 23 5.06 8.38 -3.74
N SER A 24 4.54 8.20 -2.52
CA SER A 24 3.25 8.77 -2.07
C SER A 24 3.40 9.48 -0.73
N ASN A 25 2.37 10.24 -0.36
CA ASN A 25 2.17 10.62 1.04
C ASN A 25 1.80 9.39 1.88
N ASN A 26 1.90 9.55 3.21
CA ASN A 26 1.39 8.54 4.12
C ASN A 26 -0.12 8.41 3.97
N PHE A 27 -0.63 7.20 4.08
CA PHE A 27 -2.06 6.90 4.07
C PHE A 27 -2.38 5.83 5.12
N THR A 28 -3.66 5.82 5.51
CA THR A 28 -4.19 4.87 6.47
C THR A 28 -4.81 3.70 5.73
N ILE A 29 -4.63 2.49 6.28
CA ILE A 29 -5.42 1.31 5.95
C ILE A 29 -6.22 0.96 7.22
N ASP A 30 -7.54 1.01 7.15
CA ASP A 30 -8.44 0.77 8.30
C ASP A 30 -9.45 -0.32 7.95
N PRO A 31 -9.06 -1.60 8.02
CA PRO A 31 -9.93 -2.72 7.69
C PRO A 31 -10.87 -3.05 8.86
N PRO A 32 -12.11 -3.48 8.59
CA PRO A 32 -13.04 -3.91 9.63
C PRO A 32 -12.50 -5.12 10.39
N SER A 33 -12.91 -5.30 11.65
CA SER A 33 -12.34 -6.31 12.55
C SER A 33 -12.50 -7.77 12.09
N ASN A 34 -13.34 -8.08 11.10
CA ASN A 34 -13.52 -9.41 10.53
C ASN A 34 -12.81 -9.63 9.18
N TYR A 35 -11.88 -8.75 8.80
CA TYR A 35 -11.07 -8.96 7.59
C TYR A 35 -10.12 -10.17 7.72
N ASN A 36 -9.87 -10.84 6.59
CA ASN A 36 -8.92 -11.95 6.48
C ASN A 36 -7.79 -11.70 5.46
N GLY A 37 -7.73 -10.51 4.85
CA GLY A 37 -6.65 -10.07 3.97
C GLY A 37 -6.95 -8.73 3.33
N ILE A 38 -5.95 -8.16 2.69
CA ILE A 38 -6.01 -6.91 1.94
C ILE A 38 -5.69 -7.21 0.47
N ARG A 39 -6.64 -6.96 -0.43
CA ARG A 39 -6.42 -6.97 -1.87
C ARG A 39 -5.98 -5.58 -2.31
N TRP A 40 -4.91 -5.52 -3.09
CA TRP A 40 -4.39 -4.29 -3.66
C TRP A 40 -4.90 -4.10 -5.09
N GLU A 41 -5.29 -2.87 -5.42
CA GLU A 41 -5.71 -2.47 -6.76
C GLU A 41 -4.86 -1.31 -7.25
N CYS A 42 -4.39 -1.42 -8.49
CA CYS A 42 -3.64 -0.39 -9.20
C CYS A 42 -3.79 -0.62 -10.73
N PRO A 43 -3.37 0.33 -11.58
CA PRO A 43 -3.29 0.08 -13.02
C PRO A 43 -2.39 -1.14 -13.35
N GLY A 44 -2.74 -1.85 -14.42
CA GLY A 44 -1.96 -3.00 -14.89
C GLY A 44 -0.55 -2.63 -15.35
N GLY A 45 0.39 -3.56 -15.21
CA GLY A 45 1.80 -3.36 -15.61
C GLY A 45 2.64 -2.59 -14.59
N ILE A 46 2.06 -2.18 -13.47
CA ILE A 46 2.76 -1.49 -12.37
C ILE A 46 3.11 -2.48 -11.26
N THR A 47 4.35 -2.41 -10.78
CA THR A 47 4.78 -3.05 -9.52
C THR A 47 5.12 -1.97 -8.49
N PHE A 48 4.92 -2.24 -7.21
CA PHE A 48 5.29 -1.33 -6.12
C PHE A 48 5.53 -2.08 -4.79
N SER A 49 6.06 -1.37 -3.80
CA SER A 49 6.23 -1.84 -2.43
C SER A 49 5.49 -0.94 -1.45
N VAL A 50 5.15 -1.45 -0.27
CA VAL A 50 4.54 -0.67 0.81
C VAL A 50 5.48 -0.69 2.01
N LYS A 51 5.85 0.51 2.47
CA LYS A 51 6.70 0.73 3.63
C LYS A 51 5.93 1.49 4.70
N GLU A 52 6.37 1.39 5.95
CA GLU A 52 5.83 2.15 7.07
C GLU A 52 6.84 3.21 7.52
N ASP A 53 6.36 4.42 7.73
CA ASP A 53 7.15 5.53 8.27
C ASP A 53 7.35 5.39 9.79
N ILE A 54 8.48 4.80 10.19
CA ILE A 54 8.83 4.62 11.61
C ILE A 54 10.03 5.50 11.99
N ARG A 55 9.99 6.09 13.19
CA ARG A 55 11.10 6.91 13.69
C ARG A 55 12.23 6.03 14.22
N GLY A 56 13.48 6.31 13.84
CA GLY A 56 14.70 5.86 14.54
C GLY A 56 15.40 4.63 13.97
N SER A 57 14.77 3.90 13.05
CA SER A 57 15.40 2.87 12.21
C SER A 57 14.88 3.04 10.78
N GLY A 58 15.61 2.57 9.77
CA GLY A 58 15.11 2.64 8.38
C GLY A 58 13.70 2.04 8.26
N ASP A 59 12.85 2.69 7.45
CA ASP A 59 11.47 2.29 7.25
C ASP A 59 11.34 0.82 6.84
N PRO A 60 10.63 -0.04 7.59
CA PRO A 60 10.48 -1.44 7.27
C PRO A 60 9.68 -1.60 5.98
N VAL A 61 10.16 -2.50 5.12
CA VAL A 61 9.37 -3.02 4.00
C VAL A 61 8.36 -3.98 4.58
N HIS A 62 7.07 -3.66 4.46
CA HIS A 62 6.00 -4.57 4.84
C HIS A 62 5.63 -5.50 3.69
N PHE A 63 5.51 -4.94 2.49
CA PHE A 63 5.15 -5.69 1.29
C PHE A 63 6.00 -5.25 0.12
N SER A 64 6.43 -6.19 -0.71
CA SER A 64 7.25 -5.94 -1.90
C SER A 64 6.64 -6.61 -3.13
N ASN A 65 6.94 -6.06 -4.31
CA ASN A 65 6.51 -6.58 -5.61
C ASN A 65 4.98 -6.74 -5.73
N LEU A 66 4.23 -5.83 -5.12
CA LEU A 66 2.78 -5.79 -5.26
C LEU A 66 2.40 -5.38 -6.67
N THR A 67 1.42 -6.08 -7.21
CA THR A 67 0.78 -5.85 -8.51
C THR A 67 -0.73 -5.76 -8.32
N ASN A 68 -1.45 -5.33 -9.36
CA ASN A 68 -2.90 -5.35 -9.34
C ASN A 68 -3.45 -6.74 -9.00
N GLY A 69 -4.30 -6.82 -7.98
CA GLY A 69 -4.86 -8.07 -7.47
C GLY A 69 -4.02 -8.80 -6.43
N SER A 70 -2.83 -8.28 -6.06
CA SER A 70 -2.03 -8.86 -4.99
C SER A 70 -2.79 -8.89 -3.66
N ILE A 71 -2.61 -9.95 -2.88
CA ILE A 71 -3.25 -10.12 -1.57
C ILE A 71 -2.18 -10.20 -0.50
N THR A 72 -2.31 -9.39 0.54
CA THR A 72 -1.43 -9.42 1.72
C THR A 72 -2.23 -9.57 3.01
N ILE A 73 -1.54 -9.95 4.08
CA ILE A 73 -2.09 -9.92 5.43
C ILE A 73 -1.33 -8.84 6.18
N ILE A 74 -2.05 -7.81 6.64
CA ILE A 74 -1.51 -6.80 7.55
C ILE A 74 -1.77 -7.30 8.97
N PRO A 75 -0.73 -7.54 9.80
CA PRO A 75 -0.92 -7.84 11.22
C PRO A 75 -1.70 -6.73 11.94
N ARG A 76 -2.61 -7.10 12.84
CA ARG A 76 -3.53 -6.17 13.52
C ARG A 76 -2.86 -5.24 14.52
N ASP A 77 -1.67 -5.61 14.96
CA ASP A 77 -0.83 -4.88 15.91
C ASP A 77 0.06 -3.83 15.25
N GLN A 78 0.07 -3.73 13.92
CA GLN A 78 0.83 -2.72 13.19
C GLN A 78 0.13 -1.35 13.18
N ARG A 79 0.92 -0.27 13.10
CA ARG A 79 0.40 1.09 12.96
C ARG A 79 0.03 1.35 11.51
N GLN A 80 -1.26 1.18 11.22
CA GLN A 80 -1.76 1.23 9.85
C GLN A 80 -1.99 2.65 9.33
N ASP A 81 -1.60 3.70 10.07
CA ASP A 81 -1.75 5.12 9.75
C ASP A 81 -0.53 5.77 9.08
N ARG A 82 0.52 4.99 8.80
CA ARG A 82 1.82 5.48 8.32
C ARG A 82 2.38 4.75 7.11
N PHE A 83 1.53 4.03 6.38
CA PHE A 83 1.95 3.36 5.17
C PHE A 83 2.18 4.35 4.03
N TYR A 84 3.15 4.05 3.17
CA TYR A 84 3.38 4.79 1.93
C TYR A 84 3.81 3.85 0.80
N ILE A 85 3.52 4.26 -0.43
CA ILE A 85 3.94 3.55 -1.64
C ILE A 85 5.40 3.86 -1.92
N SER A 86 6.17 2.83 -2.20
CA SER A 86 7.60 2.91 -2.47
C SER A 86 8.00 2.11 -3.69
N ASP A 87 9.10 2.54 -4.32
CA ASP A 87 9.77 1.80 -5.39
C ASP A 87 8.83 1.38 -6.55
N PRO A 88 7.99 2.29 -7.10
CA PRO A 88 7.12 1.94 -8.22
C PRO A 88 7.95 1.67 -9.49
N GLN A 89 7.51 0.70 -10.29
CA GLN A 89 8.07 0.40 -11.61
C GLN A 89 6.95 0.23 -12.64
N GLY A 90 7.24 0.55 -13.90
CA GLY A 90 6.27 0.44 -15.01
C GLY A 90 5.25 1.57 -15.10
N ALA A 91 5.29 2.55 -14.19
CA ALA A 91 4.40 3.70 -14.20
C ALA A 91 4.88 4.78 -15.19
N GLY A 92 4.00 5.20 -16.11
CA GLY A 92 4.25 6.34 -17.01
C GLY A 92 3.83 7.71 -16.46
N GLY A 93 3.19 7.73 -15.29
CA GLY A 93 2.66 8.92 -14.63
C GLY A 93 2.14 8.56 -13.24
N ASN A 94 1.51 9.53 -12.57
CA ASN A 94 0.88 9.27 -11.28
C ASN A 94 -0.23 8.23 -11.42
N PHE A 95 -0.41 7.41 -10.39
CA PHE A 95 -1.41 6.34 -10.38
C PHE A 95 -2.01 6.17 -8.98
N ASP A 96 -3.26 5.71 -8.95
CA ASP A 96 -3.96 5.41 -7.71
C ASP A 96 -3.69 3.98 -7.26
N VAL A 97 -3.54 3.83 -5.94
CA VAL A 97 -3.47 2.54 -5.25
C VAL A 97 -4.59 2.47 -4.24
N LYS A 98 -5.35 1.38 -4.26
CA LYS A 98 -6.41 1.11 -3.29
C LYS A 98 -6.15 -0.21 -2.57
N ALA A 99 -6.44 -0.21 -1.27
CA ALA A 99 -6.41 -1.37 -0.40
C ALA A 99 -7.85 -1.74 -0.03
N TYR A 100 -8.28 -2.94 -0.42
CA TYR A 100 -9.59 -3.49 -0.11
C TYR A 100 -9.46 -4.58 0.95
N ALA A 101 -10.15 -4.40 2.07
CA ALA A 101 -10.31 -5.45 3.06
C ALA A 101 -11.26 -6.54 2.52
N MET A 102 -10.79 -7.77 2.53
CA MET A 102 -11.61 -8.94 2.23
C MET A 102 -12.31 -9.37 3.51
N ILE A 103 -13.65 -9.40 3.47
CA ILE A 103 -14.50 -9.66 4.62
C ILE A 103 -15.09 -11.07 4.50
N ARG A 104 -14.97 -11.85 5.57
CA ARG A 104 -15.74 -13.08 5.74
C ARG A 104 -17.13 -12.72 6.25
N SER A 105 -18.12 -13.09 5.45
CA SER A 105 -19.54 -13.16 5.80
C SER A 105 -19.79 -14.24 6.84
#